data_AF-A0AAD1UJK0-F1
#
_entry.id   AF-A0AAD1UJK0-F1
#
_cell.length_a   1.000
_cell.length_b   1.000
_cell.length_c   1.000
_cell.angle_alpha   90.00
_cell.angle_beta   90.00
_cell.angle_gamma   90.00
#
_symmetry.space_group_name_H-M   'P 1'
#
loop_
_entity.id
_entity.type
_entity.pdbx_description
1 polymer ?
#
loop_
_entity_poly.entity_id
_entity_poly.type
_entity_poly.pdbx_seq_one_letter_code
_entity_poly.pdbx_strand_id
1 'polypeptide(L)'
;METAPAASESKERDGGEESQEIVSEEVKKLRERIKMEERKSKNIDSQIEAVQNQILKEKNEMKGITPQEKHSKLVKEIKQYEHKLDKLNQKYNETVANNKKLREDIDSLRRERLVFEQIYTKLTSDLEAKKKKMAKIVETVNNANIEREQATNELADLIKQAEQEKKEFDEGINNINAKIAEEKAKKESLKQKEQELIHMEKVHKEARQAEEEYAQKQNRKNANGYSSEKVQCLIPQEKLNEYQEAFKKIAESTKVKDIDELVKNFIEAEERNFSLSKFVEELTQESEELDTKIEDIKEEIEMYKNQGLGYDNEKKKLQKELEEKIAENEKEYQKNLIEYQNSVDKINNIKQSIDEIFDLVDNETSKKYKEMSKSMGTTHDNIMSYLGMVEEMINDMIKQYAYYLAQNLKANNDINPSDPTIVTLNNILMVAPKTDYGSIKNNLEIPSDQLEAHDVDEDIESVPLSFEKLQKIAENKHLSG
;
A
#
# COMPACT_ATOMS: atom_id res chain seq x y z
N MET A 1 116.04 130.49 33.52
CA MET A 1 117.16 129.56 33.27
C MET A 1 116.74 128.74 32.06
N GLU A 2 117.10 129.15 30.83
CA GLU A 2 118.37 128.84 30.14
C GLU A 2 118.60 127.31 30.13
N THR A 3 118.68 126.59 29.01
CA THR A 3 119.17 126.87 27.65
C THR A 3 118.65 125.81 26.66
N ALA A 4 118.52 126.16 25.37
CA ALA A 4 118.39 125.26 24.21
C ALA A 4 119.80 124.93 23.62
N PRO A 5 120.01 124.30 22.43
CA PRO A 5 119.31 123.23 21.67
C PRO A 5 120.29 122.17 21.05
N ALA A 6 119.76 121.11 20.39
CA ALA A 6 120.28 120.44 19.15
C ALA A 6 119.49 119.12 18.91
N ALA A 7 118.60 119.01 17.91
CA ALA A 7 118.82 118.71 16.48
C ALA A 7 118.74 117.19 16.14
N SER A 8 117.65 116.75 15.51
CA SER A 8 117.63 115.98 14.24
C SER A 8 116.22 115.45 13.92
N GLU A 9 115.71 115.83 12.76
CA GLU A 9 114.42 115.47 12.16
C GLU A 9 114.39 114.05 11.53
N SER A 10 113.16 113.52 11.48
CA SER A 10 112.50 112.85 10.33
C SER A 10 112.31 111.31 10.29
N LYS A 11 111.04 110.97 10.02
CA LYS A 11 110.42 109.73 9.49
C LYS A 11 109.96 108.65 10.48
N GLU A 12 108.94 109.01 11.27
CA GLU A 12 107.79 108.13 11.54
C GLU A 12 106.64 108.53 10.58
N ARG A 13 105.82 107.56 10.13
CA ARG A 13 104.66 107.62 9.20
C ARG A 13 104.94 107.06 7.80
N ASP A 14 104.81 105.73 7.66
CA ASP A 14 104.46 105.08 6.37
C ASP A 14 103.96 103.62 6.56
N GLY A 15 104.21 102.95 7.70
CA GLY A 15 103.74 101.56 7.94
C GLY A 15 102.32 101.39 8.51
N GLY A 16 101.60 102.47 8.77
CA GLY A 16 100.29 102.45 9.45
C GLY A 16 99.07 102.37 8.52
N GLU A 17 99.20 102.84 7.27
CA GLU A 17 98.09 102.90 6.31
C GLU A 17 97.86 101.55 5.61
N GLU A 18 98.93 100.83 5.22
CA GLU A 18 98.80 99.48 4.61
C GLU A 18 98.21 98.44 5.57
N SER A 19 98.56 98.48 6.86
CA SER A 19 97.99 97.57 7.87
C SER A 19 96.52 97.88 8.18
N GLN A 20 96.11 99.16 8.12
CA GLN A 20 94.71 99.55 8.29
C GLN A 20 93.86 99.18 7.07
N GLU A 21 94.43 99.24 5.86
CA GLU A 21 93.74 98.87 4.63
C GLU A 21 93.51 97.36 4.52
N ILE A 22 94.51 96.53 4.86
CA ILE A 22 94.39 95.07 4.93
C ILE A 22 93.34 94.63 5.96
N VAL A 23 93.35 95.24 7.16
CA VAL A 23 92.34 94.96 8.20
C VAL A 23 90.94 95.43 7.76
N SER A 24 90.84 96.56 7.06
CA SER A 24 89.59 97.04 6.45
C SER A 24 89.04 96.06 5.41
N GLU A 25 89.90 95.48 4.57
CA GLU A 25 89.50 94.46 3.60
C GLU A 25 89.09 93.14 4.25
N GLU A 26 89.80 92.68 5.28
CA GLU A 26 89.41 91.49 6.04
C GLU A 26 88.07 91.68 6.77
N VAL A 27 87.85 92.86 7.37
CA VAL A 27 86.56 93.22 7.98
C VAL A 27 85.44 93.25 6.93
N LYS A 28 85.70 93.73 5.71
CA LYS A 28 84.72 93.69 4.61
C LYS A 28 84.40 92.24 4.21
N LYS A 29 85.41 91.37 4.04
CA LYS A 29 85.22 89.94 3.73
C LYS A 29 84.45 89.20 4.83
N LEU A 30 84.75 89.47 6.10
CA LEU A 30 84.02 88.91 7.24
C LEU A 30 82.58 89.40 7.28
N ARG A 31 82.33 90.70 7.03
CA ARG A 31 80.96 91.26 6.92
C ARG A 31 80.17 90.64 5.78
N GLU A 32 80.79 90.40 4.63
CA GLU A 32 80.15 89.70 3.51
C GLU A 32 79.83 88.25 3.86
N ARG A 33 80.75 87.54 4.53
CA ARG A 33 80.52 86.18 5.00
C ARG A 33 79.36 86.12 6.01
N ILE A 34 79.32 87.04 6.98
CA ILE A 34 78.21 87.17 7.94
C ILE A 34 76.90 87.41 7.21
N LYS A 35 76.85 88.33 6.23
CA LYS A 35 75.64 88.57 5.42
C LYS A 35 75.19 87.33 4.64
N MET A 36 76.14 86.53 4.14
CA MET A 36 75.83 85.28 3.46
C MET A 36 75.32 84.20 4.43
N GLU A 37 75.90 84.12 5.62
CA GLU A 37 75.44 83.25 6.72
C GLU A 37 74.03 83.63 7.17
N GLU A 38 73.74 84.93 7.36
CA GLU A 38 72.42 85.46 7.71
C GLU A 38 71.37 85.15 6.64
N ARG A 39 71.72 85.24 5.35
CA ARG A 39 70.83 84.84 4.24
C ARG A 39 70.54 83.35 4.26
N LYS A 40 71.54 82.51 4.56
CA LYS A 40 71.36 81.07 4.71
C LYS A 40 70.47 80.75 5.91
N SER A 41 70.68 81.40 7.05
CA SER A 41 69.83 81.25 8.24
C SER A 41 68.38 81.58 7.91
N LYS A 42 68.11 82.73 7.28
CA LYS A 42 66.75 83.12 6.87
C LYS A 42 66.10 82.15 5.90
N ASN A 43 66.88 81.55 4.99
CA ASN A 43 66.37 80.54 4.07
C ASN A 43 66.00 79.25 4.83
N ILE A 44 66.87 78.81 5.75
CA ILE A 44 66.59 77.65 6.62
C ILE A 44 65.36 77.92 7.48
N ASP A 45 65.22 79.11 8.07
CA ASP A 45 64.06 79.49 8.88
C ASP A 45 62.75 79.45 8.06
N SER A 46 62.79 79.95 6.81
CA SER A 46 61.66 79.87 5.87
C SER A 46 61.31 78.42 5.50
N GLN A 47 62.32 77.56 5.31
CA GLN A 47 62.11 76.13 5.07
C GLN A 47 61.54 75.42 6.29
N ILE A 48 62.00 75.75 7.50
CA ILE A 48 61.46 75.23 8.76
C ILE A 48 59.99 75.63 8.88
N GLU A 49 59.65 76.88 8.61
CA GLU A 49 58.25 77.35 8.66
C GLU A 49 57.38 76.63 7.62
N ALA A 50 57.89 76.42 6.40
CA ALA A 50 57.18 75.66 5.36
C ALA A 50 56.92 74.20 5.79
N VAL A 51 57.93 73.52 6.33
CA VAL A 51 57.80 72.14 6.83
C VAL A 51 56.88 72.07 8.05
N GLN A 52 56.97 73.03 8.98
CA GLN A 52 56.05 73.10 10.12
C GLN A 52 54.60 73.30 9.68
N ASN A 53 54.36 74.15 8.67
CA ASN A 53 53.04 74.34 8.09
C ASN A 53 52.55 73.08 7.37
N GLN A 54 53.42 72.33 6.70
CA GLN A 54 53.06 71.05 6.10
C GLN A 54 52.71 69.99 7.17
N ILE A 55 53.52 69.87 8.22
CA ILE A 55 53.24 68.99 9.36
C ILE A 55 51.91 69.37 10.03
N LEU A 56 51.60 70.67 10.17
CA LEU A 56 50.33 71.12 10.73
C LEU A 56 49.14 70.79 9.82
N LYS A 57 49.29 70.90 8.50
CA LYS A 57 48.26 70.47 7.53
C LYS A 57 48.01 68.97 7.62
N GLU A 58 49.06 68.15 7.53
CA GLU A 58 48.96 66.69 7.65
C GLU A 58 48.40 66.28 9.03
N LYS A 59 48.83 66.94 10.10
CA LYS A 59 48.30 66.71 11.45
C LYS A 59 46.84 67.10 11.59
N ASN A 60 46.38 68.17 10.93
CA ASN A 60 44.99 68.59 10.94
C ASN A 60 44.11 67.66 10.09
N GLU A 61 44.62 67.16 8.96
CA GLU A 61 43.98 66.11 8.16
C GLU A 61 43.87 64.78 8.91
N MET A 62 44.90 64.43 9.69
CA MET A 62 44.93 63.23 10.53
C MET A 62 44.16 63.39 11.86
N LYS A 63 43.88 64.63 12.29
CA LYS A 63 43.24 64.94 13.59
C LYS A 63 41.76 64.58 13.69
N GLY A 64 41.13 64.19 12.59
CA GLY A 64 39.70 63.88 12.59
C GLY A 64 39.37 62.42 12.91
N ILE A 65 40.29 61.49 12.66
CA ILE A 65 39.95 60.07 12.74
C ILE A 65 41.15 59.24 13.17
N THR A 66 41.21 58.93 14.47
CA THR A 66 42.12 57.92 15.00
C THR A 66 41.91 56.63 14.19
N PRO A 67 42.94 56.06 13.54
CA PRO A 67 42.79 54.82 12.74
C PRO A 67 42.10 53.69 13.51
N GLN A 68 42.29 53.67 14.83
CA GLN A 68 41.62 52.76 15.76
C GLN A 68 40.09 52.94 15.83
N GLU A 69 39.57 54.17 15.73
CA GLU A 69 38.12 54.41 15.75
C GLU A 69 37.46 54.01 14.44
N LYS A 70 38.12 54.25 13.30
CA LYS A 70 37.73 53.73 11.98
C LYS A 70 37.66 52.20 12.00
N HIS A 71 38.71 51.56 12.47
CA HIS A 71 38.77 50.11 12.60
C HIS A 71 37.70 49.58 13.56
N SER A 72 37.47 50.24 14.70
CA SER A 72 36.42 49.87 15.65
C SER A 72 35.02 49.96 15.05
N LYS A 73 34.73 51.00 14.25
CA LYS A 73 33.46 51.14 13.52
C LYS A 73 33.28 50.03 12.48
N LEU A 74 34.29 49.76 11.66
CA LEU A 74 34.27 48.67 10.67
C LEU A 74 34.07 47.30 11.33
N VAL A 75 34.75 47.00 12.44
CA VAL A 75 34.56 45.74 13.17
C VAL A 75 33.15 45.63 13.73
N LYS A 76 32.56 46.72 14.21
CA LYS A 76 31.15 46.72 14.67
C LYS A 76 30.18 46.47 13.51
N GLU A 77 30.42 47.07 12.34
CA GLU A 77 29.63 46.83 11.14
C GLU A 77 29.75 45.38 10.67
N ILE A 78 30.96 44.82 10.62
CA ILE A 78 31.20 43.40 10.30
C ILE A 78 30.40 42.50 11.25
N LYS A 79 30.49 42.72 12.57
CA LYS A 79 29.73 41.94 13.55
C LYS A 79 28.22 42.06 13.38
N GLN A 80 27.72 43.23 13.00
CA GLN A 80 26.28 43.41 12.71
C GLN A 80 25.86 42.65 11.47
N TYR A 81 26.68 42.63 10.42
CA TYR A 81 26.43 41.87 9.21
C TYR A 81 26.52 40.36 9.45
N GLU A 82 27.49 39.89 10.23
CA GLU A 82 27.62 38.49 10.66
C GLU A 82 26.36 38.05 11.42
N HIS A 83 25.94 38.81 12.44
CA HIS A 83 24.73 38.48 13.19
C HIS A 83 23.47 38.49 12.28
N LYS A 84 23.40 39.41 11.33
CA LYS A 84 22.29 39.45 10.37
C LYS A 84 22.31 38.24 9.43
N LEU A 85 23.49 37.81 9.00
CA LEU A 85 23.70 36.62 8.17
C LEU A 85 23.31 35.36 8.94
N ASP A 86 23.74 35.21 10.18
CA ASP A 86 23.39 34.06 11.03
C ASP A 86 21.89 33.97 11.25
N LYS A 87 21.25 35.11 11.55
CA LYS A 87 19.78 35.16 11.71
C LYS A 87 19.04 34.82 10.42
N LEU A 88 19.57 35.20 9.26
CA LEU A 88 19.01 34.83 7.97
C LEU A 88 19.23 33.34 7.65
N ASN A 89 20.41 32.80 7.95
CA ASN A 89 20.73 31.38 7.79
C ASN A 89 19.85 30.51 8.69
N GLN A 90 19.62 30.92 9.93
CA GLN A 90 18.69 30.23 10.83
C GLN A 90 17.27 30.19 10.23
N LYS A 91 16.74 31.34 9.79
CA LYS A 91 15.42 31.40 9.15
C LYS A 91 15.35 30.57 7.85
N TYR A 92 16.42 30.56 7.08
CA TYR A 92 16.52 29.74 5.87
C TYR A 92 16.44 28.26 6.23
N ASN A 93 17.22 27.80 7.20
CA ASN A 93 17.21 26.41 7.66
C ASN A 93 15.85 26.00 8.23
N GLU A 94 15.21 26.88 9.02
CA GLU A 94 13.84 26.67 9.51
C GLU A 94 12.85 26.53 8.35
N THR A 95 12.95 27.37 7.33
CA THR A 95 12.10 27.32 6.14
C THR A 95 12.34 26.04 5.32
N VAL A 96 13.59 25.60 5.19
CA VAL A 96 13.94 24.34 4.52
C VAL A 96 13.40 23.13 5.29
N ALA A 97 13.51 23.12 6.63
CA ALA A 97 12.95 22.07 7.46
C ALA A 97 11.42 22.01 7.36
N ASN A 98 10.75 23.17 7.34
CA ASN A 98 9.30 23.25 7.13
C ASN A 98 8.90 22.77 5.73
N ASN A 99 9.65 23.15 4.69
CA ASN A 99 9.41 22.64 3.34
C ASN A 99 9.61 21.13 3.24
N LYS A 100 10.60 20.56 3.96
CA LYS A 100 10.78 19.11 4.02
C LYS A 100 9.56 18.42 4.63
N LYS A 101 9.07 18.92 5.77
CA LYS A 101 7.84 18.40 6.41
C LYS A 101 6.62 18.49 5.49
N LEU A 102 6.41 19.63 4.83
CA LEU A 102 5.29 19.80 3.89
C LEU A 102 5.40 18.83 2.70
N ARG A 103 6.61 18.52 2.22
CA ARG A 103 6.80 17.51 1.16
C ARG A 103 6.44 16.11 1.66
N GLU A 104 6.88 15.75 2.87
CA GLU A 104 6.53 14.47 3.49
C GLU A 104 5.02 14.34 3.69
N ASP A 105 4.34 15.41 4.13
CA ASP A 105 2.88 15.46 4.29
C ASP A 105 2.18 15.29 2.93
N ILE A 106 2.65 15.98 1.89
CA ILE A 106 2.12 15.84 0.52
C ILE A 106 2.25 14.41 0.02
N ASP A 107 3.40 13.77 0.26
CA ASP A 107 3.63 12.39 -0.18
C ASP A 107 2.79 11.40 0.64
N SER A 108 2.56 11.65 1.93
CA SER A 108 1.61 10.87 2.74
C SER A 108 0.19 10.98 2.18
N LEU A 109 -0.30 12.19 1.93
CA LEU A 109 -1.63 12.43 1.38
C LEU A 109 -1.78 11.82 -0.03
N ARG A 110 -0.72 11.79 -0.83
CA ARG A 110 -0.73 11.13 -2.15
C ARG A 110 -0.87 9.61 -2.01
N ARG A 111 -0.16 8.98 -1.07
CA ARG A 111 -0.31 7.54 -0.79
C ARG A 111 -1.72 7.22 -0.31
N GLU A 112 -2.24 8.01 0.64
CA GLU A 112 -3.62 7.86 1.12
C GLU A 112 -4.63 8.00 -0.02
N ARG A 113 -4.48 9.02 -0.88
CA ARG A 113 -5.36 9.19 -2.05
C ARG A 113 -5.34 7.98 -2.98
N LEU A 114 -4.15 7.41 -3.23
CA LEU A 114 -4.02 6.23 -4.07
C LEU A 114 -4.75 5.03 -3.47
N VAL A 115 -4.64 4.81 -2.15
CA VAL A 115 -5.39 3.77 -1.45
C VAL A 115 -6.90 4.02 -1.53
N PHE A 116 -7.35 5.25 -1.33
CA PHE A 116 -8.77 5.61 -1.47
C PHE A 116 -9.29 5.38 -2.89
N GLU A 117 -8.50 5.70 -3.91
CA GLU A 117 -8.87 5.51 -5.31
C GLU A 117 -8.97 4.03 -5.68
N GLN A 118 -8.06 3.20 -5.15
CA GLN A 118 -8.15 1.73 -5.26
C GLN A 118 -9.40 1.18 -4.57
N ILE A 119 -9.72 1.65 -3.36
CA ILE A 119 -10.94 1.22 -2.65
C ILE A 119 -12.19 1.67 -3.41
N TYR A 120 -12.21 2.90 -3.92
CA TYR A 120 -13.33 3.45 -4.68
C TYR A 120 -13.58 2.67 -5.98
N THR A 121 -12.52 2.35 -6.73
CA THR A 121 -12.63 1.56 -7.96
C THR A 121 -13.14 0.14 -7.69
N LYS A 122 -12.63 -0.53 -6.63
CA LYS A 122 -13.15 -1.84 -6.18
C LYS A 122 -14.63 -1.76 -5.80
N LEU A 123 -15.02 -0.79 -4.95
CA LEU A 123 -16.42 -0.59 -4.55
C LEU A 123 -17.34 -0.30 -5.74
N THR A 124 -16.86 0.47 -6.71
CA THR A 124 -17.63 0.78 -7.93
C THR A 124 -17.83 -0.47 -8.78
N SER A 125 -16.77 -1.27 -8.96
CA SER A 125 -16.84 -2.56 -9.67
C SER A 125 -17.81 -3.53 -8.98
N ASP A 126 -17.76 -3.64 -7.66
CA ASP A 126 -18.68 -4.47 -6.87
C ASP A 126 -20.14 -4.01 -7.01
N LEU A 127 -20.36 -2.70 -7.03
CA LEU A 127 -21.69 -2.11 -7.20
C LEU A 127 -22.23 -2.43 -8.60
N GLU A 128 -21.42 -2.30 -9.64
CA GLU A 128 -21.78 -2.69 -11.00
C GLU A 128 -22.07 -4.19 -11.12
N ALA A 129 -21.25 -5.04 -10.51
CA ALA A 129 -21.47 -6.48 -10.45
C ALA A 129 -22.80 -6.82 -9.77
N LYS A 130 -23.12 -6.17 -8.63
CA LYS A 130 -24.40 -6.34 -7.94
C LYS A 130 -25.59 -5.83 -8.76
N LYS A 131 -25.46 -4.69 -9.46
CA LYS A 131 -26.48 -4.20 -10.39
C LYS A 131 -26.74 -5.20 -11.52
N LYS A 132 -25.69 -5.81 -12.09
CA LYS A 132 -25.82 -6.84 -13.13
C LYS A 132 -26.52 -8.10 -12.59
N LYS A 133 -26.17 -8.54 -11.38
CA LYS A 133 -26.87 -9.65 -10.70
C LYS A 133 -28.34 -9.33 -10.44
N MET A 134 -28.65 -8.12 -9.97
CA MET A 134 -30.02 -7.65 -9.77
C MET A 134 -30.82 -7.65 -11.08
N ALA A 135 -30.23 -7.13 -12.16
CA ALA A 135 -30.86 -7.14 -13.48
C ALA A 135 -31.16 -8.57 -13.96
N LYS A 136 -30.23 -9.51 -13.77
CA LYS A 136 -30.44 -10.94 -14.08
C LYS A 136 -31.56 -11.56 -13.25
N ILE A 137 -31.65 -11.24 -11.96
CA ILE A 137 -32.74 -11.72 -11.10
C ILE A 137 -34.08 -11.17 -11.59
N VAL A 138 -34.15 -9.87 -11.92
CA VAL A 138 -35.37 -9.26 -12.47
C VAL A 138 -35.78 -9.93 -13.78
N GLU A 139 -34.84 -10.25 -14.66
CA GLU A 139 -35.11 -10.99 -15.90
C GLU A 139 -35.69 -12.38 -15.61
N THR A 140 -35.07 -13.14 -14.69
CA THR A 140 -35.59 -14.46 -14.30
C THR A 140 -37.00 -14.38 -13.68
N VAL A 141 -37.26 -13.37 -12.85
CA VAL A 141 -38.59 -13.14 -12.25
C VAL A 141 -39.61 -12.76 -13.31
N ASN A 142 -39.21 -11.94 -14.29
CA ASN A 142 -40.09 -11.56 -15.39
C ASN A 142 -40.46 -12.78 -16.25
N ASN A 143 -39.48 -13.64 -16.58
CA ASN A 143 -39.72 -14.87 -17.33
C ASN A 143 -40.65 -15.81 -16.56
N ALA A 144 -40.39 -16.05 -15.27
CA ALA A 144 -41.26 -16.87 -14.43
C ALA A 144 -42.68 -16.30 -14.31
N ASN A 145 -42.84 -14.97 -14.29
CA ASN A 145 -44.15 -14.34 -14.30
C ASN A 145 -44.89 -14.54 -15.63
N ILE A 146 -44.18 -14.44 -16.77
CA ILE A 146 -44.76 -14.71 -18.10
C ILE A 146 -45.22 -16.16 -18.19
N GLU A 147 -44.39 -17.12 -17.76
CA GLU A 147 -44.73 -18.54 -17.74
C GLU A 147 -45.95 -18.81 -16.84
N ARG A 148 -45.97 -18.19 -15.65
CA ARG A 148 -47.13 -18.29 -14.76
C ARG A 148 -48.39 -17.71 -15.40
N GLU A 149 -48.29 -16.56 -16.06
CA GLU A 149 -49.42 -15.92 -16.74
C GLU A 149 -49.96 -16.80 -17.87
N GLN A 150 -49.07 -17.41 -18.66
CA GLN A 150 -49.42 -18.39 -19.68
C GLN A 150 -50.18 -19.58 -19.08
N ALA A 151 -49.64 -20.21 -18.02
CA ALA A 151 -50.30 -21.33 -17.36
C ALA A 151 -51.67 -20.94 -16.75
N THR A 152 -51.79 -19.74 -16.19
CA THR A 152 -53.08 -19.26 -15.66
C THR A 152 -54.11 -19.01 -16.77
N ASN A 153 -53.67 -18.54 -17.93
CA ASN A 153 -54.55 -18.34 -19.08
C ASN A 153 -55.01 -19.69 -19.66
N GLU A 154 -54.12 -20.66 -19.81
CA GLU A 154 -54.47 -22.02 -20.23
C GLU A 154 -55.46 -22.68 -19.27
N LEU A 155 -55.24 -22.52 -17.96
CA LEU A 155 -56.16 -23.02 -16.94
C LEU A 155 -57.53 -22.34 -17.01
N ALA A 156 -57.58 -21.03 -17.25
CA ALA A 156 -58.83 -20.31 -17.43
C ALA A 156 -59.59 -20.79 -18.68
N ASP A 157 -58.88 -21.05 -19.79
CA ASP A 157 -59.47 -21.60 -21.01
C ASP A 157 -60.01 -23.02 -20.81
N LEU A 158 -59.28 -23.88 -20.10
CA LEU A 158 -59.74 -25.23 -19.75
C LEU A 158 -60.97 -25.21 -18.84
N ILE A 159 -61.02 -24.32 -17.84
CA ILE A 159 -62.20 -24.14 -16.99
C ILE A 159 -63.41 -23.73 -17.83
N LYS A 160 -63.22 -22.78 -18.74
CA LYS A 160 -64.30 -22.30 -19.62
C LYS A 160 -64.80 -23.42 -20.55
N GLN A 161 -63.91 -24.25 -21.10
CA GLN A 161 -64.29 -25.42 -21.88
C GLN A 161 -65.07 -26.43 -21.03
N ALA A 162 -64.59 -26.75 -19.83
CA ALA A 162 -65.26 -27.69 -18.92
C ALA A 162 -66.66 -27.19 -18.48
N GLU A 163 -66.82 -25.89 -18.23
CA GLU A 163 -68.13 -25.29 -17.92
C GLU A 163 -69.10 -25.40 -19.11
N GLN A 164 -68.60 -25.18 -20.34
CA GLN A 164 -69.41 -25.31 -21.54
C GLN A 164 -69.83 -26.76 -21.78
N GLU A 165 -68.91 -27.72 -21.69
CA GLU A 165 -69.22 -29.15 -21.81
C GLU A 165 -70.21 -29.60 -20.73
N LYS A 166 -70.03 -29.14 -19.49
CA LYS A 166 -70.97 -29.42 -18.41
C LYS A 166 -72.37 -28.87 -18.72
N LYS A 167 -72.46 -27.65 -19.24
CA LYS A 167 -73.74 -27.05 -19.62
C LYS A 167 -74.42 -27.87 -20.74
N GLU A 168 -73.67 -28.26 -21.77
CA GLU A 168 -74.18 -29.10 -22.86
C GLU A 168 -74.64 -30.47 -22.34
N PHE A 169 -73.91 -31.05 -21.39
CA PHE A 169 -74.28 -32.30 -20.72
C PHE A 169 -75.56 -32.16 -19.88
N ASP A 170 -75.68 -31.09 -19.08
CA ASP A 170 -76.88 -30.81 -18.28
C ASP A 170 -78.11 -30.58 -19.18
N GLU A 171 -77.95 -29.88 -20.32
CA GLU A 171 -78.98 -29.74 -21.35
C GLU A 171 -79.37 -31.10 -21.95
N GLY A 172 -78.38 -31.96 -22.24
CA GLY A 172 -78.59 -33.34 -22.70
C GLY A 172 -79.38 -34.19 -21.69
N ILE A 173 -79.01 -34.15 -20.42
CA ILE A 173 -79.71 -34.83 -19.32
C ILE A 173 -81.15 -34.32 -19.21
N ASN A 174 -81.36 -33.00 -19.24
CA ASN A 174 -82.69 -32.42 -19.14
C ASN A 174 -83.59 -32.87 -20.30
N ASN A 175 -83.06 -32.91 -21.52
CA ASN A 175 -83.78 -33.40 -22.69
C ASN A 175 -84.14 -34.90 -22.56
N ILE A 176 -83.22 -35.73 -22.08
CA ILE A 176 -83.49 -37.16 -21.84
C ILE A 176 -84.53 -37.33 -20.73
N ASN A 177 -84.41 -36.61 -19.62
CA ASN A 177 -85.36 -36.63 -18.52
C ASN A 177 -86.76 -36.18 -18.96
N ALA A 178 -86.86 -35.16 -19.82
CA ALA A 178 -88.13 -34.72 -20.40
C ALA A 178 -88.77 -35.82 -21.26
N LYS A 179 -87.99 -36.49 -22.13
CA LYS A 179 -88.48 -37.63 -22.92
C LYS A 179 -88.94 -38.79 -22.05
N ILE A 180 -88.19 -39.12 -20.99
CA ILE A 180 -88.57 -40.17 -20.03
C ILE A 180 -89.86 -39.78 -19.29
N ALA A 181 -90.03 -38.52 -18.91
CA ALA A 181 -91.24 -38.03 -18.26
C ALA A 181 -92.45 -38.12 -19.20
N GLU A 182 -92.31 -37.73 -20.47
CA GLU A 182 -93.35 -37.92 -21.48
C GLU A 182 -93.70 -39.40 -21.68
N GLU A 183 -92.68 -40.27 -21.74
CA GLU A 183 -92.88 -41.71 -21.92
C GLU A 183 -93.58 -42.34 -20.69
N LYS A 184 -93.18 -41.93 -19.48
CA LYS A 184 -93.87 -42.31 -18.23
C LYS A 184 -95.32 -41.83 -18.22
N ALA A 185 -95.58 -40.57 -18.59
CA ALA A 185 -96.94 -40.03 -18.65
C ALA A 185 -97.80 -40.76 -19.69
N LYS A 186 -97.25 -41.08 -20.88
CA LYS A 186 -97.91 -41.91 -21.88
C LYS A 186 -98.19 -43.32 -21.34
N LYS A 187 -97.24 -43.94 -20.66
CA LYS A 187 -97.39 -45.26 -20.04
C LYS A 187 -98.42 -45.27 -18.92
N GLU A 188 -98.48 -44.23 -18.10
CA GLU A 188 -99.53 -44.06 -17.07
C GLU A 188 -100.90 -43.83 -17.71
N SER A 189 -101.01 -43.02 -18.75
CA SER A 189 -102.27 -42.85 -19.50
C SER A 189 -102.73 -44.15 -20.15
N LEU A 190 -101.80 -44.95 -20.70
CA LEU A 190 -102.10 -46.29 -21.21
C LEU A 190 -102.57 -47.24 -20.10
N LYS A 191 -101.91 -47.25 -18.94
CA LYS A 191 -102.35 -48.03 -17.77
C LYS A 191 -103.72 -47.60 -17.26
N GLN A 192 -104.01 -46.30 -17.23
CA GLN A 192 -105.33 -45.77 -16.85
C GLN A 192 -106.40 -46.23 -17.84
N LYS A 193 -106.14 -46.13 -19.15
CA LYS A 193 -107.06 -46.65 -20.19
C LYS A 193 -107.23 -48.17 -20.10
N GLU A 194 -106.17 -48.90 -19.79
CA GLU A 194 -106.24 -50.35 -19.57
C GLU A 194 -107.07 -50.68 -18.32
N GLN A 195 -106.90 -49.94 -17.23
CA GLN A 195 -107.74 -50.08 -16.02
C GLN A 195 -109.20 -49.70 -16.28
N GLU A 196 -109.48 -48.67 -17.08
CA GLU A 196 -110.83 -48.31 -17.53
C GLU A 196 -111.44 -49.39 -18.43
N LEU A 197 -110.67 -49.97 -19.36
CA LEU A 197 -111.10 -51.10 -20.18
C LEU A 197 -111.38 -52.34 -19.32
N ILE A 198 -110.54 -52.65 -18.33
CA ILE A 198 -110.78 -53.75 -17.38
C ILE A 198 -112.00 -53.46 -16.49
N HIS A 199 -112.24 -52.20 -16.13
CA HIS A 199 -113.43 -51.77 -15.39
C HIS A 199 -114.69 -51.89 -16.25
N MET A 200 -114.64 -51.46 -17.52
CA MET A 200 -115.71 -51.64 -18.50
C MET A 200 -115.94 -53.11 -18.86
N GLU A 201 -114.89 -53.94 -18.89
CA GLU A 201 -114.99 -55.39 -19.07
C GLU A 201 -115.60 -56.06 -17.84
N LYS A 202 -115.32 -55.58 -16.62
CA LYS A 202 -115.99 -56.02 -15.38
C LYS A 202 -117.46 -55.61 -15.37
N VAL A 203 -117.80 -54.38 -15.76
CA VAL A 203 -119.20 -53.92 -15.89
C VAL A 203 -119.93 -54.71 -16.99
N HIS A 204 -119.26 -55.04 -18.10
CA HIS A 204 -119.81 -55.94 -19.14
C HIS A 204 -119.89 -57.40 -18.70
N LYS A 205 -119.03 -57.87 -17.78
CA LYS A 205 -119.14 -59.19 -17.14
C LYS A 205 -120.26 -59.23 -16.11
N GLU A 206 -120.45 -58.18 -15.32
CA GLU A 206 -121.53 -58.07 -14.34
C GLU A 206 -122.90 -57.88 -15.02
N ALA A 207 -122.96 -57.21 -16.18
CA ALA A 207 -124.16 -57.12 -17.02
C ALA A 207 -124.44 -58.39 -17.86
N ARG A 208 -123.48 -59.32 -17.97
CA ARG A 208 -123.64 -60.65 -18.63
C ARG A 208 -123.71 -61.83 -17.66
N GLN A 209 -123.70 -61.59 -16.34
CA GLN A 209 -123.75 -62.64 -15.32
C GLN A 209 -125.12 -62.78 -14.65
N ALA A 210 -126.16 -62.09 -15.14
CA ALA A 210 -127.54 -62.24 -14.69
C ALA A 210 -128.46 -62.99 -15.67
N GLU A 211 -127.98 -63.40 -16.85
CA GLU A 211 -128.77 -64.17 -17.80
C GLU A 211 -127.85 -65.09 -18.62
N GLU A 212 -128.19 -66.38 -18.65
CA GLU A 212 -127.52 -67.48 -19.37
C GLU A 212 -126.39 -68.22 -18.62
N GLU A 213 -126.78 -68.80 -17.48
CA GLU A 213 -126.27 -70.10 -17.03
C GLU A 213 -126.99 -71.23 -17.79
N TYR A 214 -126.72 -71.42 -19.09
CA TYR A 214 -126.95 -72.70 -19.78
C TYR A 214 -126.25 -72.72 -21.16
N ALA A 215 -125.75 -73.89 -21.54
CA ALA A 215 -125.21 -74.26 -22.87
C ALA A 215 -123.70 -74.05 -23.13
N GLN A 216 -122.93 -74.99 -22.59
CA GLN A 216 -122.13 -75.96 -23.36
C GLN A 216 -121.09 -75.49 -24.40
N LYS A 217 -119.86 -75.97 -24.14
CA LYS A 217 -118.98 -76.72 -25.06
C LYS A 217 -118.86 -76.18 -26.50
N GLN A 218 -117.72 -75.55 -26.77
CA GLN A 218 -116.72 -75.98 -27.76
C GLN A 218 -115.75 -74.82 -28.01
N ASN A 219 -114.48 -74.99 -27.63
CA ASN A 219 -113.33 -74.82 -28.53
C ASN A 219 -112.04 -74.78 -27.72
N ARG A 220 -111.37 -75.94 -27.71
CA ARG A 220 -109.92 -75.98 -27.66
C ARG A 220 -109.42 -75.37 -28.97
N LYS A 221 -108.67 -74.27 -28.88
CA LYS A 221 -107.40 -74.03 -29.58
C LYS A 221 -107.02 -72.55 -29.49
N ASN A 222 -105.72 -72.34 -29.27
CA ASN A 222 -104.93 -71.13 -29.47
C ASN A 222 -105.00 -70.06 -28.36
N ALA A 223 -104.01 -70.12 -27.44
CA ALA A 223 -103.22 -68.97 -26.99
C ALA A 223 -102.21 -69.43 -25.91
N ASN A 224 -101.18 -70.19 -26.31
CA ASN A 224 -99.95 -70.28 -25.53
C ASN A 224 -98.90 -69.44 -26.28
N GLY A 225 -98.82 -68.18 -25.92
CA GLY A 225 -97.77 -67.26 -26.34
C GLY A 225 -97.51 -66.31 -25.18
N TYR A 226 -96.24 -66.14 -24.83
CA TYR A 226 -95.67 -65.32 -23.76
C TYR A 226 -95.59 -65.97 -22.37
N SER A 227 -94.50 -66.71 -22.17
CA SER A 227 -93.76 -66.64 -20.91
C SER A 227 -92.25 -66.76 -21.15
N SER A 228 -91.53 -65.81 -20.54
CA SER A 228 -90.08 -65.77 -20.30
C SER A 228 -89.15 -65.69 -21.51
N GLU A 229 -89.01 -64.49 -22.05
CA GLU A 229 -87.83 -64.06 -22.81
C GLU A 229 -86.61 -64.13 -21.88
N LYS A 230 -85.82 -65.20 -22.04
CA LYS A 230 -84.50 -65.33 -21.41
C LYS A 230 -83.61 -64.27 -22.05
N VAL A 231 -83.11 -63.36 -21.22
CA VAL A 231 -81.95 -62.54 -21.54
C VAL A 231 -80.79 -63.49 -21.87
N GLN A 232 -80.50 -63.61 -23.15
CA GLN A 232 -79.38 -64.38 -23.67
C GLN A 232 -78.09 -63.62 -23.31
N CYS A 233 -77.34 -64.08 -22.32
CA CYS A 233 -75.97 -63.65 -22.09
C CYS A 233 -75.09 -64.06 -23.28
N LEU A 234 -74.49 -63.07 -23.95
CA LEU A 234 -73.51 -63.22 -25.03
C LEU A 234 -72.12 -63.58 -24.48
N ILE A 235 -71.98 -64.76 -23.88
CA ILE A 235 -70.66 -65.35 -23.57
C ILE A 235 -70.58 -66.71 -24.27
N PRO A 236 -69.59 -66.96 -25.16
CA PRO A 236 -69.38 -68.28 -25.75
C PRO A 236 -69.23 -69.35 -24.66
N GLN A 237 -70.09 -70.38 -24.69
CA GLN A 237 -70.14 -71.41 -23.63
C GLN A 237 -68.84 -72.18 -23.44
N GLU A 238 -68.00 -72.27 -24.49
CA GLU A 238 -66.71 -72.97 -24.41
C GLU A 238 -65.72 -72.25 -23.48
N LYS A 239 -65.60 -70.91 -23.60
CA LYS A 239 -64.78 -70.13 -22.66
C LYS A 239 -65.36 -70.12 -21.25
N LEU A 240 -66.68 -70.16 -21.11
CA LEU A 240 -67.33 -70.28 -19.81
C LEU A 240 -66.93 -71.60 -19.13
N ASN A 241 -66.91 -72.71 -19.88
CA ASN A 241 -66.53 -74.02 -19.37
C ASN A 241 -65.03 -74.11 -19.02
N GLU A 242 -64.15 -73.52 -19.85
CA GLU A 242 -62.71 -73.45 -19.55
C GLU A 242 -62.42 -72.64 -18.28
N TYR A 243 -63.04 -71.46 -18.13
CA TYR A 243 -62.90 -70.67 -16.90
C TYR A 243 -63.49 -71.43 -15.70
N GLN A 244 -64.62 -72.10 -15.87
CA GLN A 244 -65.26 -72.86 -14.79
C GLN A 244 -64.45 -74.10 -14.36
N GLU A 245 -63.72 -74.76 -15.27
CA GLU A 245 -62.76 -75.82 -14.93
C GLU A 245 -61.50 -75.28 -14.26
N ALA A 246 -60.96 -74.15 -14.72
CA ALA A 246 -59.82 -73.50 -14.08
C ALA A 246 -60.16 -73.06 -12.65
N PHE A 247 -61.33 -72.47 -12.43
CA PHE A 247 -61.82 -72.09 -11.10
C PHE A 247 -62.06 -73.29 -10.19
N LYS A 248 -62.55 -74.42 -10.70
CA LYS A 248 -62.68 -75.67 -9.91
C LYS A 248 -61.33 -76.20 -9.45
N LYS A 249 -60.32 -76.21 -10.31
CA LYS A 249 -58.95 -76.63 -9.93
C LYS A 249 -58.33 -75.71 -8.86
N ILE A 250 -58.61 -74.40 -8.93
CA ILE A 250 -58.13 -73.43 -7.94
C ILE A 250 -58.90 -73.60 -6.61
N ALA A 251 -60.22 -73.81 -6.64
CA ALA A 251 -61.02 -74.06 -5.44
C ALA A 251 -60.63 -75.37 -4.71
N GLU A 252 -60.30 -76.42 -5.47
CA GLU A 252 -59.83 -77.71 -4.92
C GLU A 252 -58.46 -77.61 -4.23
N SER A 253 -57.58 -76.74 -4.73
CA SER A 253 -56.24 -76.55 -4.17
C SER A 253 -56.19 -75.54 -3.01
N THR A 254 -57.10 -74.55 -2.99
CA THR A 254 -57.15 -73.50 -1.95
C THR A 254 -58.15 -73.77 -0.82
N LYS A 255 -59.06 -74.74 -0.96
CA LYS A 255 -60.10 -75.14 0.01
C LYS A 255 -61.10 -74.03 0.41
N VAL A 256 -61.20 -72.95 -0.35
CA VAL A 256 -62.19 -71.87 -0.13
C VAL A 256 -63.48 -72.20 -0.90
N LYS A 257 -64.64 -72.11 -0.26
CA LYS A 257 -65.93 -72.56 -0.81
C LYS A 257 -66.72 -71.46 -1.53
N ASP A 258 -66.36 -70.20 -1.35
CA ASP A 258 -67.03 -69.05 -1.95
C ASP A 258 -66.15 -68.41 -3.04
N ILE A 259 -66.68 -68.36 -4.27
CA ILE A 259 -65.95 -67.91 -5.47
C ILE A 259 -65.74 -66.40 -5.42
N ASP A 260 -66.72 -65.66 -4.92
CA ASP A 260 -66.66 -64.20 -4.85
C ASP A 260 -65.61 -63.74 -3.80
N GLU A 261 -65.44 -64.50 -2.72
CA GLU A 261 -64.41 -64.26 -1.72
C GLU A 261 -63.00 -64.54 -2.27
N LEU A 262 -62.83 -65.57 -3.10
CA LEU A 262 -61.56 -65.88 -3.76
C LEU A 262 -61.15 -64.78 -4.75
N VAL A 263 -62.08 -64.31 -5.57
CA VAL A 263 -61.83 -63.21 -6.53
C VAL A 263 -61.49 -61.93 -5.77
N LYS A 264 -62.21 -61.62 -4.68
CA LYS A 264 -61.89 -60.46 -3.85
C LYS A 264 -60.49 -60.55 -3.24
N ASN A 265 -60.13 -61.70 -2.66
CA ASN A 265 -58.79 -61.92 -2.11
C ASN A 265 -57.70 -61.88 -3.19
N PHE A 266 -57.99 -62.33 -4.41
CA PHE A 266 -57.07 -62.24 -5.54
C PHE A 266 -56.88 -60.79 -5.99
N ILE A 267 -57.95 -60.02 -6.13
CA ILE A 267 -57.88 -58.59 -6.45
C ILE A 267 -57.09 -57.84 -5.37
N GLU A 268 -57.36 -58.10 -4.08
CA GLU A 268 -56.60 -57.50 -2.99
C GLU A 268 -55.12 -57.93 -3.00
N ALA A 269 -54.81 -59.18 -3.36
CA ALA A 269 -53.44 -59.66 -3.49
C ALA A 269 -52.73 -59.04 -4.71
N GLU A 270 -53.45 -58.87 -5.82
CA GLU A 270 -52.96 -58.23 -7.04
C GLU A 270 -52.73 -56.72 -6.82
N GLU A 271 -53.64 -56.02 -6.15
CA GLU A 271 -53.47 -54.61 -5.76
C GLU A 271 -52.28 -54.43 -4.81
N ARG A 272 -52.10 -55.33 -3.83
CA ARG A 272 -50.92 -55.32 -2.96
C ARG A 272 -49.64 -55.61 -3.74
N ASN A 273 -49.67 -56.54 -4.68
CA ASN A 273 -48.52 -56.87 -5.52
C ASN A 273 -48.15 -55.73 -6.48
N PHE A 274 -49.15 -55.05 -7.04
CA PHE A 274 -48.96 -53.87 -7.87
C PHE A 274 -48.37 -52.72 -7.06
N SER A 275 -48.91 -52.45 -5.87
CA SER A 275 -48.37 -51.44 -4.95
C SER A 275 -46.93 -51.73 -4.54
N LEU A 276 -46.62 -53.00 -4.25
CA LEU A 276 -45.26 -53.42 -3.90
C LEU A 276 -44.30 -53.31 -5.10
N SER A 277 -44.73 -53.70 -6.29
CA SER A 277 -43.92 -53.59 -7.51
C SER A 277 -43.60 -52.13 -7.82
N LYS A 278 -44.60 -51.24 -7.67
CA LYS A 278 -44.39 -49.79 -7.82
C LYS A 278 -43.40 -49.26 -6.79
N PHE A 279 -43.50 -49.69 -5.52
CA PHE A 279 -42.56 -49.29 -4.48
C PHE A 279 -41.14 -49.81 -4.75
N VAL A 280 -41.01 -51.04 -5.26
CA VAL A 280 -39.72 -51.60 -5.68
C VAL A 280 -39.13 -50.80 -6.85
N GLU A 281 -39.95 -50.39 -7.81
CA GLU A 281 -39.52 -49.55 -8.93
C GLU A 281 -39.08 -48.16 -8.46
N GLU A 282 -39.85 -47.52 -7.56
CA GLU A 282 -39.48 -46.24 -6.92
C GLU A 282 -38.17 -46.35 -6.13
N LEU A 283 -37.98 -47.41 -5.34
CA LEU A 283 -36.72 -47.66 -4.62
C LEU A 283 -35.55 -47.94 -5.55
N THR A 284 -35.79 -48.62 -6.67
CA THR A 284 -34.74 -48.90 -7.67
C THR A 284 -34.30 -47.60 -8.33
N GLN A 285 -35.26 -46.74 -8.70
CA GLN A 285 -34.96 -45.41 -9.23
C GLN A 285 -34.21 -44.55 -8.20
N GLU A 286 -34.63 -44.54 -6.93
CA GLU A 286 -33.94 -43.81 -5.87
C GLU A 286 -32.50 -44.34 -5.67
N SER A 287 -32.29 -45.66 -5.77
CA SER A 287 -30.95 -46.26 -5.71
C SER A 287 -30.07 -45.79 -6.85
N GLU A 288 -30.57 -45.77 -8.09
CA GLU A 288 -29.83 -45.27 -9.26
C GLU A 288 -29.50 -43.78 -9.12
N GLU A 289 -30.44 -42.97 -8.60
CA GLU A 289 -30.21 -41.56 -8.30
C GLU A 289 -29.19 -41.34 -7.18
N LEU A 290 -29.10 -42.24 -6.20
CA LEU A 290 -28.09 -42.18 -5.15
C LEU A 290 -26.72 -42.63 -5.67
N ASP A 291 -26.66 -43.67 -6.50
CA ASP A 291 -25.41 -44.15 -7.08
C ASP A 291 -24.77 -43.11 -8.00
N THR A 292 -25.58 -42.42 -8.82
CA THR A 292 -25.11 -41.27 -9.64
C THR A 292 -24.59 -40.13 -8.77
N LYS A 293 -25.29 -39.75 -7.70
CA LYS A 293 -24.79 -38.73 -6.74
C LYS A 293 -23.48 -39.16 -6.07
N ILE A 294 -23.34 -40.45 -5.75
CA ILE A 294 -22.10 -41.00 -5.17
C ILE A 294 -20.95 -40.89 -6.18
N GLU A 295 -21.21 -41.15 -7.46
CA GLU A 295 -20.22 -41.02 -8.54
C GLU A 295 -19.80 -39.56 -8.72
N ASP A 296 -20.76 -38.63 -8.82
CA ASP A 296 -20.50 -37.18 -8.92
C ASP A 296 -19.64 -36.67 -7.75
N ILE A 297 -19.99 -37.05 -6.50
CA ILE A 297 -19.23 -36.65 -5.31
C ILE A 297 -17.81 -37.25 -5.32
N LYS A 298 -17.64 -38.49 -5.80
CA LYS A 298 -16.31 -39.11 -5.91
C LYS A 298 -15.44 -38.38 -6.94
N GLU A 299 -16.02 -37.99 -8.08
CA GLU A 299 -15.31 -37.18 -9.08
C GLU A 299 -14.90 -35.81 -8.51
N GLU A 300 -15.78 -35.17 -7.74
CA GLU A 300 -15.47 -33.90 -7.09
C GLU A 300 -14.33 -34.05 -6.07
N ILE A 301 -14.32 -35.12 -5.28
CA ILE A 301 -13.24 -35.44 -4.34
C ILE A 301 -11.91 -35.66 -5.07
N GLU A 302 -11.91 -36.41 -6.18
CA GLU A 302 -10.71 -36.61 -7.01
C GLU A 302 -10.16 -35.28 -7.56
N MET A 303 -11.05 -34.40 -8.03
CA MET A 303 -10.68 -33.07 -8.51
C MET A 303 -10.02 -32.23 -7.42
N TYR A 304 -10.61 -32.13 -6.23
CA TYR A 304 -10.04 -31.37 -5.11
C TYR A 304 -8.73 -31.97 -4.61
N LYS A 305 -8.60 -33.30 -4.61
CA LYS A 305 -7.35 -33.97 -4.23
C LYS A 305 -6.22 -33.64 -5.20
N ASN A 306 -6.50 -33.64 -6.49
CA ASN A 306 -5.53 -33.27 -7.53
C ASN A 306 -5.14 -31.79 -7.45
N GLN A 307 -6.11 -30.89 -7.19
CA GLN A 307 -5.84 -29.46 -6.98
C GLN A 307 -5.01 -29.21 -5.71
N GLY A 308 -5.32 -29.89 -4.61
CA GLY A 308 -4.58 -29.80 -3.35
C GLY A 308 -3.13 -30.26 -3.49
N LEU A 309 -2.86 -31.34 -4.24
CA LEU A 309 -1.51 -31.83 -4.50
C LEU A 309 -0.68 -30.85 -5.34
N GLY A 310 -1.29 -30.15 -6.30
CA GLY A 310 -0.61 -29.11 -7.09
C GLY A 310 -0.19 -27.93 -6.21
N TYR A 311 -1.14 -27.39 -5.45
CA TYR A 311 -0.91 -26.27 -4.54
C TYR A 311 0.12 -26.61 -3.45
N ASP A 312 0.04 -27.80 -2.85
CA ASP A 312 1.00 -28.22 -1.82
C ASP A 312 2.43 -28.38 -2.38
N ASN A 313 2.57 -28.84 -3.63
CA ASN A 313 3.88 -28.97 -4.26
C ASN A 313 4.48 -27.60 -4.63
N GLU A 314 3.67 -26.67 -5.10
CA GLU A 314 4.10 -25.28 -5.35
C GLU A 314 4.47 -24.57 -4.06
N LYS A 315 3.64 -24.70 -3.02
CA LYS A 315 3.93 -24.17 -1.69
C LYS A 315 5.23 -24.73 -1.11
N LYS A 316 5.47 -26.04 -1.24
CA LYS A 316 6.74 -26.67 -0.79
C LYS A 316 7.95 -26.17 -1.57
N LYS A 317 7.82 -25.95 -2.89
CA LYS A 317 8.90 -25.36 -3.70
C LYS A 317 9.21 -23.93 -3.26
N LEU A 318 8.18 -23.11 -3.08
CA LEU A 318 8.32 -21.73 -2.63
C LEU A 318 8.94 -21.68 -1.21
N GLN A 319 8.47 -22.52 -0.30
CA GLN A 319 9.04 -22.61 1.05
C GLN A 319 10.54 -22.95 0.99
N LYS A 320 10.93 -23.93 0.17
CA LYS A 320 12.34 -24.30 0.03
C LYS A 320 13.17 -23.17 -0.56
N GLU A 321 12.65 -22.45 -1.55
CA GLU A 321 13.35 -21.30 -2.14
C GLU A 321 13.54 -20.16 -1.13
N LEU A 322 12.52 -19.87 -0.31
CA LEU A 322 12.61 -18.88 0.75
C LEU A 322 13.59 -19.30 1.84
N GLU A 323 13.61 -20.58 2.23
CA GLU A 323 14.58 -21.13 3.18
C GLU A 323 16.02 -21.01 2.65
N GLU A 324 16.24 -21.26 1.35
CA GLU A 324 17.55 -21.09 0.70
C GLU A 324 17.99 -19.61 0.69
N LYS A 325 17.09 -18.68 0.35
CA LYS A 325 17.36 -17.23 0.38
C LYS A 325 17.67 -16.73 1.79
N ILE A 326 16.95 -17.20 2.81
CA ILE A 326 17.21 -16.86 4.21
C ILE A 326 18.61 -17.37 4.61
N ALA A 327 18.95 -18.61 4.26
CA ALA A 327 20.25 -19.18 4.57
C ALA A 327 21.41 -18.46 3.86
N GLU A 328 21.21 -17.97 2.64
CA GLU A 328 22.20 -17.17 1.91
C GLU A 328 22.39 -15.79 2.56
N ASN A 329 21.29 -15.08 2.86
CA ASN A 329 21.34 -13.79 3.55
C ASN A 329 21.98 -13.90 4.94
N GLU A 330 21.70 -14.97 5.68
CA GLU A 330 22.31 -15.20 6.99
C GLU A 330 23.84 -15.41 6.87
N LYS A 331 24.31 -16.14 5.85
CA LYS A 331 25.75 -16.29 5.59
C LYS A 331 26.40 -14.95 5.25
N GLU A 332 25.76 -14.14 4.41
CA GLU A 332 26.28 -12.82 4.06
C GLU A 332 26.32 -11.90 5.28
N TYR A 333 25.27 -11.92 6.10
CA TYR A 333 25.22 -11.17 7.35
C TYR A 333 26.36 -11.56 8.30
N GLN A 334 26.60 -12.87 8.48
CA GLN A 334 27.72 -13.35 9.31
C GLN A 334 29.07 -12.90 8.77
N LYS A 335 29.27 -12.92 7.45
CA LYS A 335 30.49 -12.42 6.81
C LYS A 335 30.68 -10.92 7.07
N ASN A 336 29.64 -10.12 6.87
CA ASN A 336 29.66 -8.68 7.11
C ASN A 336 29.94 -8.34 8.58
N LEU A 337 29.41 -9.15 9.51
CA LEU A 337 29.67 -8.99 10.94
C LEU A 337 31.13 -9.25 11.30
N ILE A 338 31.75 -10.30 10.72
CA ILE A 338 33.18 -10.58 10.88
C ILE A 338 34.03 -9.44 10.28
N GLU A 339 33.70 -8.95 9.10
CA GLU A 339 34.41 -7.83 8.46
C GLU A 339 34.29 -6.52 9.26
N TYR A 340 33.12 -6.28 9.86
CA TYR A 340 32.90 -5.16 10.77
C TYR A 340 33.76 -5.27 12.03
N GLN A 341 33.78 -6.44 12.68
CA GLN A 341 34.63 -6.69 13.86
C GLN A 341 36.11 -6.46 13.52
N ASN A 342 36.60 -7.05 12.42
CA ASN A 342 37.97 -6.84 11.96
C ASN A 342 38.29 -5.36 11.68
N SER A 343 37.32 -4.60 11.17
CA SER A 343 37.49 -3.15 10.94
C SER A 343 37.56 -2.37 12.24
N VAL A 344 36.72 -2.72 13.22
CA VAL A 344 36.76 -2.12 14.57
C VAL A 344 38.09 -2.40 15.25
N ASP A 345 38.59 -3.64 15.18
CA ASP A 345 39.89 -4.01 15.75
C ASP A 345 41.05 -3.23 15.11
N LYS A 346 41.04 -3.09 13.77
CA LYS A 346 42.01 -2.24 13.06
C LYS A 346 41.96 -0.79 13.54
N ILE A 347 40.76 -0.24 13.76
CA ILE A 347 40.62 1.14 14.24
C ILE A 347 41.14 1.25 15.68
N ASN A 348 40.84 0.29 16.56
CA ASN A 348 41.36 0.29 17.92
C ASN A 348 42.89 0.21 17.94
N ASN A 349 43.49 -0.61 17.06
CA ASN A 349 44.94 -0.65 16.90
C ASN A 349 45.50 0.70 16.45
N ILE A 350 44.84 1.40 15.51
CA ILE A 350 45.26 2.75 15.08
C ILE A 350 45.19 3.74 16.25
N LYS A 351 44.14 3.70 17.07
CA LYS A 351 44.03 4.56 18.25
C LYS A 351 45.21 4.35 19.19
N GLN A 352 45.52 3.09 19.50
CA GLN A 352 46.65 2.75 20.35
C GLN A 352 47.98 3.23 19.73
N SER A 353 48.20 3.02 18.43
CA SER A 353 49.41 3.50 17.74
C SER A 353 49.55 5.02 17.78
N ILE A 354 48.45 5.77 17.69
CA ILE A 354 48.48 7.24 17.82
C ILE A 354 48.91 7.65 19.23
N ASP A 355 48.33 7.02 20.25
CA ASP A 355 48.70 7.28 21.65
C ASP A 355 50.19 6.97 21.89
N GLU A 356 50.68 5.82 21.40
CA GLU A 356 52.09 5.41 21.49
C GLU A 356 53.05 6.40 20.81
N ILE A 357 52.71 6.90 19.61
CA ILE A 357 53.53 7.87 18.87
C ILE A 357 53.65 9.20 19.62
N PHE A 358 52.55 9.69 20.20
CA PHE A 358 52.57 10.94 20.96
C PHE A 358 53.23 10.80 22.34
N ASP A 359 53.27 9.60 22.92
CA ASP A 359 54.03 9.32 24.14
C ASP A 359 55.53 9.21 23.90
N LEU A 360 55.95 8.73 22.72
CA LEU A 360 57.36 8.58 22.38
C LEU A 360 58.07 9.93 22.06
N VAL A 361 57.31 10.94 21.63
CA VAL A 361 57.85 12.24 21.20
C VAL A 361 57.29 13.38 22.07
N ASP A 362 58.15 14.03 22.87
CA ASP A 362 57.78 15.22 23.64
C ASP A 362 58.02 16.49 22.83
N ASN A 363 56.99 16.97 22.14
CA ASN A 363 56.99 18.20 21.33
C ASN A 363 55.71 19.03 21.61
N GLU A 364 55.67 20.31 21.20
CA GLU A 364 54.50 21.19 21.38
C GLU A 364 53.21 20.60 20.78
N THR A 365 53.31 19.92 19.64
CA THR A 365 52.21 19.19 19.00
C THR A 365 51.70 18.02 19.85
N SER A 366 52.59 17.30 20.55
CA SER A 366 52.22 16.23 21.50
C SER A 366 51.54 16.79 22.75
N LYS A 367 51.95 17.96 23.25
CA LYS A 367 51.28 18.65 24.37
C LYS A 367 49.87 19.07 24.01
N LYS A 368 49.69 19.64 22.81
CA LYS A 368 48.37 20.00 22.26
C LYS A 368 47.47 18.78 22.08
N TYR A 369 48.02 17.66 21.60
CA TYR A 369 47.32 16.39 21.52
C TYR A 369 46.87 15.89 22.91
N LYS A 370 47.75 15.90 23.92
CA LYS A 370 47.44 15.46 25.29
C LYS A 370 46.36 16.31 25.97
N GLU A 371 46.29 17.61 25.68
CA GLU A 371 45.21 18.49 26.16
C GLU A 371 43.88 18.21 25.45
N MET A 372 43.91 17.97 24.14
CA MET A 372 42.72 17.69 23.35
C MET A 372 42.16 16.27 23.59
N SER A 373 43.04 15.27 23.76
CA SER A 373 42.68 13.89 24.09
C SER A 373 42.05 13.78 25.49
N LYS A 374 42.50 14.58 26.47
CA LYS A 374 41.89 14.63 27.81
C LYS A 374 40.45 15.18 27.81
N SER A 375 40.09 16.04 26.86
CA SER A 375 38.77 16.67 26.81
C SER A 375 37.77 15.95 25.91
N MET A 376 38.23 15.35 24.79
CA MET A 376 37.36 14.70 23.80
C MET A 376 37.59 13.18 23.63
N GLY A 377 38.67 12.62 24.16
CA GLY A 377 39.08 11.23 23.93
C GLY A 377 39.40 10.93 22.46
N THR A 378 39.76 9.69 22.14
CA THR A 378 40.01 9.24 20.74
C THR A 378 38.77 8.51 20.19
N THR A 379 37.87 9.25 19.53
CA THR A 379 36.63 8.78 18.90
C THR A 379 36.77 8.62 17.38
N HIS A 380 35.85 7.91 16.72
CA HIS A 380 35.98 7.65 15.28
C HIS A 380 36.06 8.93 14.43
N ASP A 381 35.37 10.00 14.82
CA ASP A 381 35.32 11.26 14.08
C ASP A 381 36.61 12.08 14.20
N ASN A 382 37.37 11.90 15.28
CA ASN A 382 38.56 12.70 15.55
C ASN A 382 39.89 11.99 15.24
N ILE A 383 39.87 10.67 14.96
CA ILE A 383 41.06 9.90 14.53
C ILE A 383 41.74 10.53 13.32
N MET A 384 40.97 10.98 12.32
CA MET A 384 41.54 11.59 11.11
C MET A 384 42.28 12.90 11.45
N SER A 385 41.69 13.73 12.32
CA SER A 385 42.33 14.95 12.78
C SER A 385 43.60 14.66 13.59
N TYR A 386 43.59 13.63 14.43
CA TYR A 386 44.76 13.22 15.19
C TYR A 386 45.88 12.64 14.32
N LEU A 387 45.56 11.87 13.28
CA LEU A 387 46.55 11.43 12.30
C LEU A 387 47.18 12.63 11.55
N GLY A 388 46.39 13.65 11.22
CA GLY A 388 46.91 14.90 10.67
C GLY A 388 47.88 15.63 11.62
N MET A 389 47.61 15.59 12.94
CA MET A 389 48.55 16.13 13.94
C MET A 389 49.82 15.29 14.06
N VAL A 390 49.73 13.96 13.93
CA VAL A 390 50.90 13.08 13.86
C VAL A 390 51.75 13.43 12.65
N GLU A 391 51.12 13.64 11.48
CA GLU A 391 51.81 14.05 10.26
C GLU A 391 52.51 15.41 10.42
N GLU A 392 51.83 16.40 11.01
CA GLU A 392 52.43 17.71 11.33
C GLU A 392 53.64 17.57 12.25
N MET A 393 53.52 16.75 13.31
CA MET A 393 54.61 16.47 14.25
C MET A 393 55.82 15.82 13.55
N ILE A 394 55.58 14.80 12.72
CA ILE A 394 56.64 14.11 11.97
C ILE A 394 57.32 15.09 11.01
N ASN A 395 56.53 15.90 10.30
CA ASN A 395 57.07 16.90 9.38
C ASN A 395 57.95 17.94 10.12
N ASP A 396 57.56 18.36 11.32
CA ASP A 396 58.35 19.30 12.11
C ASP A 396 59.64 18.66 12.64
N MET A 397 59.60 17.41 13.08
CA MET A 397 60.83 16.67 13.45
C MET A 397 61.78 16.52 12.26
N ILE A 398 61.25 16.21 11.07
CA ILE A 398 62.05 16.12 9.84
C ILE A 398 62.68 17.49 9.52
N LYS A 399 61.94 18.60 9.67
CA LYS A 399 62.51 19.96 9.49
C LYS A 399 63.65 20.22 10.47
N GLN A 400 63.45 19.92 11.75
CA GLN A 400 64.48 20.14 12.77
C GLN A 400 65.72 19.28 12.50
N TYR A 401 65.54 18.01 12.13
CA TYR A 401 66.65 17.12 11.80
C TYR A 401 67.39 17.55 10.53
N ALA A 402 66.67 17.95 9.48
CA ALA A 402 67.26 18.47 8.25
C ALA A 402 68.05 19.77 8.49
N TYR A 403 67.53 20.66 9.35
CA TYR A 403 68.24 21.86 9.79
C TYR A 403 69.52 21.51 10.56
N TYR A 404 69.44 20.57 11.49
CA TYR A 404 70.60 20.10 12.26
C TYR A 404 71.68 19.48 11.35
N LEU A 405 71.30 18.65 10.38
CA LEU A 405 72.23 18.10 9.39
C LEU A 405 72.86 19.20 8.53
N ALA A 406 72.08 20.17 8.07
CA ALA A 406 72.59 21.31 7.32
C ALA A 406 73.58 22.14 8.16
N GLN A 407 73.34 22.30 9.46
CA GLN A 407 74.24 23.01 10.38
C GLN A 407 75.54 22.22 10.63
N ASN A 408 75.46 20.90 10.83
CA ASN A 408 76.64 20.05 10.98
C ASN A 408 77.50 19.99 9.71
N LEU A 409 76.88 19.98 8.53
CA LEU A 409 77.60 20.04 7.26
C LEU A 409 78.31 21.39 7.05
N LYS A 410 77.70 22.50 7.49
CA LYS A 410 78.36 23.82 7.52
C LYS A 410 79.55 23.83 8.47
N ALA A 411 79.43 23.20 9.64
CA ALA A 411 80.48 23.22 10.67
C ALA A 411 81.68 22.32 10.34
N ASN A 412 81.48 21.20 9.66
CA ASN A 412 82.54 20.19 9.45
C ASN A 412 83.33 20.36 8.13
N ASN A 413 82.83 21.08 7.12
CA ASN A 413 83.43 21.09 5.79
C ASN A 413 83.75 22.47 5.20
N ASP A 414 83.58 23.58 5.94
CA ASP A 414 83.78 24.95 5.42
C ASP A 414 83.06 25.21 4.08
N ILE A 415 81.90 24.58 3.91
CA ILE A 415 81.13 24.65 2.66
C ILE A 415 80.29 25.93 2.63
N ASN A 416 80.33 26.61 1.48
CA ASN A 416 79.62 27.87 1.23
C ASN A 416 78.09 27.74 1.49
N PRO A 417 77.42 28.78 2.04
CA PRO A 417 75.98 28.72 2.35
C PRO A 417 75.05 28.43 1.16
N SER A 418 75.57 28.54 -0.07
CA SER A 418 74.87 28.30 -1.33
C SER A 418 75.09 26.91 -1.92
N ASP A 419 75.71 25.98 -1.19
CA ASP A 419 75.84 24.60 -1.67
C ASP A 419 74.45 23.98 -1.89
N PRO A 420 74.17 23.43 -3.09
CA PRO A 420 72.86 22.88 -3.43
C PRO A 420 72.37 21.84 -2.41
N THR A 421 73.26 21.06 -1.79
CA THR A 421 72.86 20.09 -0.76
C THR A 421 72.28 20.76 0.50
N ILE A 422 72.86 21.86 0.96
CA ILE A 422 72.39 22.63 2.12
C ILE A 422 71.08 23.36 1.81
N VAL A 423 70.94 23.88 0.58
CA VAL A 423 69.71 24.56 0.14
C VAL A 423 68.57 23.55 -0.02
N THR A 424 68.83 22.36 -0.55
CA THR A 424 67.83 21.29 -0.64
C THR A 424 67.43 20.80 0.75
N LEU A 425 68.38 20.54 1.65
CA LEU A 425 68.09 20.11 3.03
C LEU A 425 67.21 21.10 3.80
N ASN A 426 67.46 22.41 3.67
CA ASN A 426 66.63 23.44 4.31
C ASN A 426 65.22 23.56 3.70
N ASN A 427 65.00 23.08 2.47
CA ASN A 427 63.75 23.22 1.73
C ASN A 427 63.00 21.88 1.51
N ILE A 428 63.40 20.81 2.20
CA ILE A 428 62.96 19.41 1.97
C ILE A 428 61.43 19.20 1.96
N LEU A 429 60.65 20.05 2.63
CA LEU A 429 59.20 19.88 2.82
C LEU A 429 58.31 20.88 2.04
N MET A 430 58.86 21.72 1.15
CA MET A 430 58.04 22.68 0.37
C MET A 430 57.15 22.03 -0.72
N VAL A 431 57.12 20.70 -0.85
CA VAL A 431 56.33 19.97 -1.86
C VAL A 431 55.24 19.05 -1.27
N ALA A 432 54.94 19.15 0.04
CA ALA A 432 53.79 18.44 0.62
C ALA A 432 52.53 19.34 0.59
N PRO A 433 51.35 18.82 0.20
CA PRO A 433 50.11 19.60 0.22
C PRO A 433 49.75 19.97 1.66
N LYS A 434 49.58 21.26 1.92
CA LYS A 434 49.04 21.74 3.21
C LYS A 434 47.56 21.34 3.27
N THR A 435 47.18 20.55 4.27
CA THR A 435 45.77 20.24 4.55
C THR A 435 45.13 21.43 5.27
N ASP A 436 44.23 22.12 4.57
CA ASP A 436 43.38 23.16 5.16
C ASP A 436 42.37 22.51 6.12
N TYR A 437 42.41 22.90 7.40
CA TYR A 437 41.36 22.62 8.37
C TYR A 437 40.15 23.53 8.07
N GLY A 438 39.47 23.27 6.96
CA GLY A 438 38.22 23.91 6.56
C GLY A 438 37.05 22.97 6.76
N SER A 439 36.09 23.38 7.58
CA SER A 439 34.77 22.75 7.81
C SER A 439 34.32 21.80 6.70
N ILE A 440 34.33 20.50 6.99
CA ILE A 440 33.77 19.48 6.11
C ILE A 440 32.25 19.73 6.04
N LYS A 441 31.78 20.28 4.92
CA LYS A 441 30.38 20.14 4.53
C LYS A 441 30.14 18.66 4.27
N ASN A 442 29.24 18.06 5.03
CA ASN A 442 28.72 16.72 4.77
C ASN A 442 27.93 16.74 3.46
N ASN A 443 28.61 16.59 2.32
CA ASN A 443 28.01 16.07 1.10
C ASN A 443 28.13 14.55 1.15
N LEU A 444 27.19 13.91 1.85
CA LEU A 444 26.84 12.54 1.50
C LEU A 444 25.98 12.62 0.23
N GLU A 445 26.60 12.46 -0.93
CA GLU A 445 25.91 11.85 -2.06
C GLU A 445 25.72 10.39 -1.71
N ILE A 446 24.48 10.04 -1.35
CA ILE A 446 24.03 8.66 -1.25
C ILE A 446 24.03 8.12 -2.68
N PRO A 447 24.74 7.03 -2.98
CA PRO A 447 24.59 6.33 -4.25
C PRO A 447 23.12 5.95 -4.41
N SER A 448 22.49 6.42 -5.48
CA SER A 448 21.20 5.92 -5.94
C SER A 448 21.38 4.48 -6.41
N ASP A 449 21.46 3.54 -5.47
CA ASP A 449 21.33 2.13 -5.78
C ASP A 449 19.89 1.85 -6.16
N GLN A 450 19.78 1.18 -7.31
CA GLN A 450 18.57 0.69 -7.92
C GLN A 450 17.91 -0.31 -6.96
N LEU A 451 16.95 0.17 -6.17
CA LEU A 451 15.92 -0.69 -5.59
C LEU A 451 15.00 -1.12 -6.73
N GLU A 452 15.33 -2.25 -7.36
CA GLU A 452 14.33 -3.02 -8.07
C GLU A 452 13.27 -3.45 -7.04
N ALA A 453 12.08 -2.88 -7.21
CA ALA A 453 10.89 -3.30 -6.49
C ALA A 453 10.57 -4.75 -6.91
N HIS A 454 10.92 -5.70 -6.05
CA HIS A 454 10.30 -7.01 -6.08
C HIS A 454 9.05 -6.94 -5.19
N ASP A 455 7.89 -7.06 -5.84
CA ASP A 455 6.59 -7.21 -5.20
C ASP A 455 6.65 -8.36 -4.19
N VAL A 456 6.49 -8.02 -2.90
CA VAL A 456 6.24 -8.99 -1.84
C VAL A 456 4.72 -8.99 -1.63
N ASP A 457 4.09 -10.09 -2.03
CA ASP A 457 2.71 -10.40 -1.70
C ASP A 457 2.55 -10.50 -0.16
N GLU A 458 2.11 -9.42 0.47
CA GLU A 458 1.69 -9.40 1.88
C GLU A 458 0.25 -9.88 2.01
N ASP A 459 0.03 -11.19 1.87
CA ASP A 459 -1.10 -11.86 2.49
C ASP A 459 -0.82 -12.03 4.00
N ILE A 460 -0.97 -10.95 4.75
CA ILE A 460 -1.17 -11.00 6.20
C ILE A 460 -2.47 -10.25 6.49
N GLU A 461 -3.55 -11.02 6.71
CA GLU A 461 -4.83 -10.54 7.24
C GLU A 461 -4.63 -9.79 8.56
N SER A 462 -4.40 -8.48 8.47
CA SER A 462 -4.60 -7.56 9.59
C SER A 462 -6.06 -7.13 9.58
N VAL A 463 -6.91 -7.93 10.22
CA VAL A 463 -8.33 -7.60 10.39
C VAL A 463 -8.43 -6.25 11.13
N PRO A 464 -8.97 -5.19 10.52
CA PRO A 464 -9.12 -3.90 11.20
C PRO A 464 -10.21 -4.01 12.27
N LEU A 465 -9.92 -3.53 13.48
CA LEU A 465 -10.92 -3.48 14.56
C LEU A 465 -12.16 -2.70 14.10
N SER A 466 -13.34 -3.25 14.40
CA SER A 466 -14.61 -2.62 14.06
C SER A 466 -14.74 -1.23 14.70
N PHE A 467 -15.42 -0.32 13.98
CA PHE A 467 -15.71 1.05 14.41
C PHE A 467 -16.29 1.12 15.83
N GLU A 468 -17.10 0.13 16.20
CA GLU A 468 -17.71 0.00 17.52
C GLU A 468 -16.70 -0.23 18.66
N LYS A 469 -15.60 -0.94 18.39
CA LYS A 469 -14.51 -1.15 19.36
C LYS A 469 -13.64 0.10 19.51
N LEU A 470 -13.39 0.84 18.42
CA LEU A 470 -12.66 2.11 18.46
C LEU A 470 -13.44 3.19 19.23
N GLN A 471 -14.76 3.23 19.07
CA GLN A 471 -15.61 4.16 19.80
C GLN A 471 -15.61 3.89 21.31
N LYS A 472 -15.69 2.63 21.74
CA LYS A 472 -15.59 2.25 23.17
C LYS A 472 -14.25 2.59 23.81
N ILE A 473 -13.15 2.51 23.05
CA ILE A 473 -11.81 2.87 23.54
C ILE A 473 -11.67 4.39 23.68
N ALA A 474 -12.26 5.16 22.77
CA ALA A 474 -12.28 6.62 22.84
C ALA A 474 -13.15 7.13 24.01
N GLU A 475 -14.32 6.52 24.24
CA GLU A 475 -15.22 6.90 25.34
C GLU A 475 -14.63 6.56 26.72
N ASN A 476 -13.91 5.44 26.86
CA ASN A 476 -13.25 5.07 28.13
C ASN A 476 -12.04 5.96 28.46
N LYS A 477 -11.39 6.59 27.48
CA LYS A 477 -10.29 7.55 27.74
C LYS A 477 -10.77 8.90 28.26
N HIS A 478 -12.03 9.28 28.00
CA HIS A 478 -12.59 10.55 28.46
C HIS A 478 -13.16 10.51 29.89
N LEU A 479 -13.27 9.33 30.50
CA LEU A 479 -13.75 9.15 31.88
C LEU A 479 -12.63 9.00 32.92
N SER A 480 -11.37 8.97 32.51
CA SER A 480 -10.21 8.83 33.39
C SER A 480 -9.26 10.04 33.39
N GLY A 481 -9.74 11.20 32.95
CA GLY A 481 -9.04 12.49 33.01
C GLY A 481 -9.68 13.43 34.01
#